data_AF-A0A645F2N6-F1
#
_entry.id   AF-A0A645F2N6-F1
#
_cell.length_a   1.000
_cell.length_b   1.000
_cell.length_c   1.000
_cell.angle_alpha   90.00
_cell.angle_beta   90.00
_cell.angle_gamma   90.00
#
_symmetry.space_group_name_H-M   'P 1'
#
loop_
_entity.id
_entity.type
_entity.pdbx_description
1 polymer ?
#
loop_
_entity_poly.entity_id
_entity_poly.type
_entity_poly.pdbx_seq_one_letter_code
_entity_poly.pdbx_strand_id
1 'polypeptide(L)'
;MLDKQKAVFLEEISKIEDIIDGIEWYKNYFSYVDPTNVNGSCYSLHFDKRYIVAAECIEDEPKQDFHIRLNEIKSSPQFKNLSYMRQFSYVLDYDALIEGNLKPLHLGMFIKKDPCFKSKNIIEIPEGDYLCFKARILSDGWNPYFIKLFFAGKEKPAIVLANEYEDNLYEYSRCVYEIQILIPQ
;
A
#
# COMPACT_ATOMS: atom_id res chain seq x y z
N MET A 1 -11.97 -13.24 -39.57
CA MET A 1 -12.99 -12.58 -38.72
C MET A 1 -13.13 -13.34 -37.40
N LEU A 2 -13.33 -14.66 -37.46
CA LEU A 2 -13.36 -15.56 -36.29
C LEU A 2 -12.03 -15.60 -35.51
N ASP A 3 -10.87 -15.59 -36.18
CA ASP A 3 -9.57 -15.57 -35.48
C ASP A 3 -9.34 -14.27 -34.68
N LYS A 4 -9.87 -13.15 -35.17
CA LYS A 4 -9.82 -11.88 -34.43
C LYS A 4 -10.72 -11.93 -33.20
N GLN A 5 -11.91 -12.52 -33.30
CA GLN A 5 -12.78 -12.73 -32.13
C GLN A 5 -12.16 -13.69 -31.12
N LYS A 6 -11.53 -14.78 -31.59
CA LYS A 6 -10.80 -15.71 -30.73
C LYS A 6 -9.66 -15.01 -29.97
N ALA A 7 -8.90 -14.15 -30.64
CA ALA A 7 -7.85 -13.36 -30.00
C ALA A 7 -8.40 -12.42 -28.91
N VAL A 8 -9.54 -11.77 -29.15
CA VAL A 8 -10.22 -10.92 -28.15
C VAL A 8 -10.63 -11.72 -26.93
N PHE A 9 -11.27 -12.89 -27.11
CA PHE A 9 -11.67 -13.73 -25.99
C PHE A 9 -10.48 -14.32 -25.21
N LEU A 10 -9.35 -14.62 -25.87
CA LEU A 10 -8.12 -15.03 -25.19
C LEU A 10 -7.54 -13.90 -24.34
N GLU A 11 -7.62 -12.66 -24.80
CA GLU A 11 -7.21 -11.48 -24.02
C GLU A 11 -8.13 -11.26 -22.81
N GLU A 12 -9.44 -11.51 -22.95
CA GLU A 12 -10.39 -11.47 -21.83
C GLU A 12 -10.11 -12.57 -20.79
N ILE A 13 -9.82 -13.80 -21.24
CA ILE A 13 -9.41 -14.90 -20.33
C ILE A 13 -8.17 -14.48 -19.54
N SER A 14 -7.13 -13.96 -20.21
CA SER A 14 -5.92 -13.51 -19.54
C SER A 14 -6.19 -12.40 -18.51
N LYS A 15 -7.10 -11.45 -18.82
CA LYS A 15 -7.51 -10.41 -17.86
C LYS A 15 -8.26 -10.99 -16.66
N ILE A 16 -9.13 -11.98 -16.88
CA ILE A 16 -9.88 -12.64 -15.81
C ILE A 16 -8.93 -13.47 -14.94
N GLU A 17 -7.99 -14.20 -15.52
CA GLU A 17 -6.95 -14.93 -14.80
C GLU A 17 -6.11 -13.98 -13.94
N ASP A 18 -5.67 -12.85 -14.50
CA ASP A 18 -4.96 -11.80 -13.73
C ASP A 18 -5.77 -11.27 -12.54
N ILE A 19 -7.10 -11.18 -12.68
CA ILE A 19 -7.99 -10.77 -11.59
C ILE A 19 -8.09 -11.88 -10.54
N ILE A 20 -8.24 -13.13 -10.96
CA ILE A 20 -8.30 -14.30 -10.05
C ILE A 20 -6.99 -14.41 -9.28
N ASP A 21 -5.84 -14.33 -9.94
CA ASP A 21 -4.52 -14.33 -9.30
C ASP A 21 -4.39 -13.19 -8.28
N GLY A 22 -4.95 -12.02 -8.61
CA GLY A 22 -5.05 -10.90 -7.68
C GLY A 22 -5.87 -11.29 -6.43
N ILE A 23 -7.05 -11.86 -6.61
CA ILE A 23 -7.93 -12.31 -5.52
C ILE A 23 -7.26 -13.40 -4.67
N GLU A 24 -6.54 -14.34 -5.27
CA GLU A 24 -5.81 -15.38 -4.54
C GLU A 24 -4.66 -14.78 -3.74
N TRP A 25 -3.89 -13.87 -4.34
CA TRP A 25 -2.87 -13.11 -3.62
C TRP A 25 -3.48 -12.35 -2.44
N TYR A 26 -4.63 -11.70 -2.63
CA TYR A 26 -5.38 -11.04 -1.56
C TYR A 26 -5.77 -11.99 -0.43
N LYS A 27 -6.37 -13.13 -0.78
CA LYS A 27 -6.77 -14.14 0.19
C LYS A 27 -5.58 -14.64 0.97
N ASN A 28 -4.45 -14.88 0.30
CA ASN A 28 -3.23 -15.35 0.94
C ASN A 28 -2.65 -14.28 1.87
N TYR A 29 -2.46 -13.06 1.38
CA TYR A 29 -1.95 -11.92 2.16
C TYR A 29 -2.76 -11.69 3.45
N PHE A 30 -4.10 -11.77 3.37
CA PHE A 30 -4.98 -11.57 4.52
C PHE A 30 -5.25 -12.84 5.35
N SER A 31 -4.95 -14.04 4.84
CA SER A 31 -5.13 -15.31 5.59
C SER A 31 -4.18 -15.46 6.77
N TYR A 32 -3.05 -14.74 6.77
CA TYR A 32 -2.04 -14.84 7.84
C TYR A 32 -2.47 -14.15 9.14
N VAL A 33 -3.54 -13.35 9.13
CA VAL A 33 -3.84 -12.47 10.26
C VAL A 33 -5.33 -12.46 10.58
N ASP A 34 -5.68 -13.09 11.69
CA ASP A 34 -7.02 -13.09 12.29
C ASP A 34 -7.62 -11.65 12.27
N PRO A 35 -8.78 -11.43 11.60
CA PRO A 35 -9.47 -10.13 11.55
C PRO A 35 -9.87 -9.60 12.93
N THR A 36 -9.99 -10.49 13.93
CA THR A 36 -10.46 -10.13 15.28
C THR A 36 -9.35 -9.56 16.16
N ASN A 37 -8.08 -9.72 15.78
CA ASN A 37 -6.93 -9.32 16.60
C ASN A 37 -6.28 -8.03 16.10
N VAL A 38 -7.08 -6.96 15.99
CA VAL A 38 -6.67 -5.63 15.48
C VAL A 38 -5.62 -4.93 16.36
N ASN A 39 -5.38 -5.43 17.59
CA ASN A 39 -4.49 -4.81 18.58
C ASN A 39 -3.34 -5.72 19.11
N GLY A 40 -3.09 -6.88 18.52
CA GLY A 40 -2.32 -7.92 19.22
C GLY A 40 -0.90 -8.20 18.75
N SER A 41 -0.69 -8.34 17.44
CA SER A 41 0.47 -9.09 16.95
C SER A 41 1.33 -8.22 16.05
N CYS A 42 2.48 -7.79 16.55
CA CYS A 42 3.57 -7.36 15.69
C CYS A 42 4.25 -8.60 15.10
N TYR A 43 4.58 -8.56 13.82
CA TYR A 43 5.26 -9.64 13.12
C TYR A 43 6.32 -9.03 12.19
N SER A 44 7.27 -9.86 11.76
CA SER A 44 8.28 -9.47 10.79
C SER A 44 8.04 -10.24 9.50
N LEU A 45 8.02 -9.54 8.36
CA LEU A 45 7.95 -10.15 7.05
C LEU A 45 9.12 -9.68 6.19
N HIS A 46 9.70 -10.63 5.47
CA HIS A 46 10.61 -10.31 4.39
C HIS A 46 9.80 -10.01 3.13
N PHE A 47 10.10 -8.89 2.47
CA PHE A 47 9.50 -8.55 1.18
C PHE A 47 10.59 -8.33 0.15
N ASP A 48 10.38 -8.89 -1.05
CA ASP A 48 11.13 -8.52 -2.24
C ASP A 48 10.90 -7.04 -2.57
N LYS A 49 11.74 -6.50 -3.47
CA LYS A 49 11.56 -5.16 -4.02
C LYS A 49 10.16 -5.01 -4.64
N ARG A 50 9.45 -3.94 -4.25
CA ARG A 50 8.10 -3.63 -4.73
C ARG A 50 8.05 -2.21 -5.32
N TYR A 51 7.00 -1.91 -6.06
CA TYR A 51 6.80 -0.60 -6.68
C TYR A 51 5.40 -0.08 -6.40
N ILE A 52 5.30 1.21 -6.10
CA ILE A 52 4.04 1.93 -5.90
C ILE A 52 3.95 3.05 -6.94
N VAL A 53 2.83 3.12 -7.66
CA VAL A 53 2.48 4.32 -8.41
C VAL A 53 1.81 5.28 -7.44
N ALA A 54 2.40 6.46 -7.26
CA ALA A 54 2.09 7.37 -6.18
C ALA A 54 1.80 8.81 -6.65
N ALA A 55 0.84 9.42 -5.99
CA ALA A 55 0.59 10.85 -5.98
C ALA A 55 1.19 11.44 -4.70
N GLU A 56 1.87 12.59 -4.84
CA GLU A 56 2.31 13.39 -3.69
C GLU A 56 1.09 13.93 -2.93
N CYS A 57 1.18 13.92 -1.61
CA CYS A 57 0.20 14.54 -0.71
C CYS A 57 0.70 15.93 -0.31
N ILE A 58 -0.06 16.96 -0.67
CA ILE A 58 0.21 18.35 -0.33
C ILE A 58 -0.35 18.61 1.07
N GLU A 59 0.43 19.29 1.91
CA GLU A 59 0.01 19.65 3.26
C GLU A 59 -1.26 20.53 3.22
N ASP A 60 -2.18 20.29 4.14
CA ASP A 60 -3.50 20.94 4.26
C ASP A 60 -4.48 20.75 3.07
N GLU A 61 -4.17 19.89 2.11
CA GLU A 61 -5.12 19.56 1.04
C GLU A 61 -6.20 18.55 1.49
N PRO A 62 -7.45 18.67 1.00
CA PRO A 62 -8.48 17.66 1.22
C PRO A 62 -8.05 16.28 0.71
N LYS A 63 -8.42 15.21 1.43
CA LYS A 63 -8.06 13.85 1.03
C LYS A 63 -8.48 13.51 -0.40
N GLN A 64 -9.64 14.02 -0.81
CA GLN A 64 -10.20 13.83 -2.14
C GLN A 64 -9.22 14.26 -3.25
N ASP A 65 -8.43 15.30 -3.03
CA ASP A 65 -7.60 15.91 -4.07
C ASP A 65 -6.43 15.01 -4.46
N PHE A 66 -5.73 14.41 -3.48
CA PHE A 66 -4.67 13.44 -3.82
C PHE A 66 -5.23 12.11 -4.36
N HIS A 67 -6.46 11.72 -4.00
CA HIS A 67 -7.13 10.58 -4.64
C HIS A 67 -7.48 10.86 -6.11
N ILE A 68 -7.95 12.07 -6.43
CA ILE A 68 -8.20 12.52 -7.80
C ILE A 68 -6.88 12.52 -8.59
N ARG A 69 -5.82 13.12 -8.02
CA ARG A 69 -4.48 13.17 -8.63
C ARG A 69 -3.92 11.77 -8.94
N LEU A 70 -4.08 10.82 -8.01
CA LEU A 70 -3.66 9.44 -8.22
C LEU A 70 -4.43 8.79 -9.38
N ASN A 71 -5.74 9.03 -9.49
CA ASN A 71 -6.53 8.53 -10.60
C ASN A 71 -6.11 9.14 -11.94
N GLU A 72 -5.82 10.44 -11.99
CA GLU A 72 -5.30 11.10 -13.20
C GLU A 72 -3.95 10.49 -13.64
N ILE A 73 -3.04 10.25 -12.69
CA ILE A 73 -1.76 9.59 -12.96
C ILE A 73 -2.00 8.21 -13.55
N LYS A 74 -2.84 7.39 -12.90
CA LYS A 74 -3.18 6.02 -13.34
C LYS A 74 -3.81 6.01 -14.73
N SER A 75 -4.64 7.00 -15.07
CA SER A 75 -5.29 7.09 -16.38
C SER A 75 -4.37 7.58 -17.49
N SER A 76 -3.20 8.11 -17.17
CA SER A 76 -2.27 8.62 -18.17
C SER A 76 -1.68 7.50 -19.05
N PRO A 77 -1.24 7.80 -20.29
CA PRO A 77 -0.77 6.79 -21.23
C PRO A 77 0.38 5.90 -20.73
N GLN A 78 1.22 6.44 -19.85
CA GLN A 78 2.38 5.74 -19.29
C GLN A 78 1.97 4.70 -18.22
N PHE A 79 0.89 4.96 -17.49
CA PHE A 79 0.51 4.21 -16.30
C PHE A 79 -0.74 3.34 -16.48
N LYS A 80 -1.57 3.63 -17.48
CA LYS A 80 -2.88 2.97 -17.70
C LYS A 80 -2.84 1.46 -17.91
N ASN A 81 -1.72 0.94 -18.43
CA ASN A 81 -1.57 -0.48 -18.77
C ASN A 81 -0.81 -1.27 -17.70
N LEU A 82 -0.44 -0.64 -16.58
CA LEU A 82 0.20 -1.34 -15.48
C LEU A 82 -0.82 -2.24 -14.74
N SER A 83 -0.34 -3.35 -14.20
CA SER A 83 -1.16 -4.25 -13.40
C SER A 83 -1.14 -3.78 -11.94
N TYR A 84 -2.23 -3.18 -11.49
CA TYR A 84 -2.38 -2.63 -10.14
C TYR A 84 -2.94 -3.66 -9.17
N MET A 85 -2.44 -3.64 -7.94
CA MET A 85 -3.14 -4.20 -6.79
C MET A 85 -4.20 -3.19 -6.34
N ARG A 86 -5.45 -3.65 -6.13
CA ARG A 86 -6.55 -2.93 -5.48
C ARG A 86 -6.30 -2.70 -3.98
N GLN A 87 -5.25 -1.98 -3.65
CA GLN A 87 -4.97 -1.59 -2.27
C GLN A 87 -4.35 -0.21 -2.28
N PHE A 88 -4.96 0.71 -1.54
CA PHE A 88 -4.37 2.01 -1.28
C PHE A 88 -3.31 1.87 -0.19
N SER A 89 -2.18 2.54 -0.42
CA SER A 89 -1.07 2.59 0.52
C SER A 89 -0.63 4.04 0.69
N TYR A 90 -0.50 4.47 1.94
CA TYR A 90 0.17 5.72 2.25
C TYR A 90 1.65 5.46 2.47
N VAL A 91 2.50 6.32 1.91
CA VAL A 91 3.86 6.51 2.39
C VAL A 91 3.83 7.59 3.46
N LEU A 92 4.22 7.25 4.68
CA LEU A 92 4.11 8.14 5.84
C LEU A 92 5.46 8.72 6.23
N ASP A 93 5.42 9.89 6.86
CA ASP A 93 6.56 10.40 7.61
C ASP A 93 6.75 9.60 8.91
N TYR A 94 7.94 9.06 9.10
CA TYR A 94 8.27 8.26 10.27
C TYR A 94 8.24 9.07 11.58
N ASP A 95 8.78 10.29 11.57
CA ASP A 95 8.89 11.11 12.79
C ASP A 95 7.49 11.52 13.26
N ALA A 96 6.65 11.95 12.32
CA ALA A 96 5.25 12.22 12.60
C ALA A 96 4.54 10.98 13.15
N LEU A 97 4.72 9.81 12.52
CA LEU A 97 4.05 8.58 12.94
C LEU A 97 4.44 8.20 14.38
N ILE A 98 5.73 8.25 14.73
CA ILE A 98 6.16 7.95 16.10
C ILE A 98 5.65 9.00 17.08
N GLU A 99 5.45 10.25 16.69
CA GLU A 99 4.82 11.25 17.57
C GLU A 99 3.31 11.04 17.74
N GLY A 100 2.71 10.14 16.97
CA GLY A 100 1.26 9.87 16.97
C GLY A 100 0.50 10.73 15.96
N ASN A 101 1.22 11.47 15.11
CA ASN A 101 0.68 12.32 14.08
C ASN A 101 0.66 11.58 12.74
N LEU A 102 -0.44 11.69 12.01
CA LEU A 102 -0.52 11.14 10.66
C LEU A 102 -0.11 12.21 9.64
N LYS A 103 1.08 12.04 9.04
CA LYS A 103 1.55 12.88 7.94
C LYS A 103 1.81 12.02 6.69
N PRO A 104 0.82 11.86 5.78
CA PRO A 104 1.04 11.18 4.52
C PRO A 104 1.90 12.05 3.60
N LEU A 105 2.98 11.48 3.09
CA LEU A 105 3.84 12.10 2.08
C LEU A 105 3.33 11.76 0.67
N HIS A 106 2.83 10.54 0.49
CA HIS A 106 2.26 10.08 -0.76
C HIS A 106 1.08 9.14 -0.53
N LEU A 107 0.15 9.13 -1.47
CA LEU A 107 -0.87 8.08 -1.63
C LEU A 107 -0.58 7.31 -2.92
N GLY A 108 -0.58 5.99 -2.87
CA GLY A 108 -0.38 5.19 -4.07
C GLY A 108 -1.05 3.83 -4.04
N MET A 109 -0.83 3.08 -5.12
CA MET A 109 -1.22 1.68 -5.25
C MET A 109 -0.03 0.87 -5.74
N PHE A 110 0.13 -0.33 -5.19
CA PHE A 110 1.16 -1.25 -5.66
C PHE A 110 0.90 -1.70 -7.08
N ILE A 111 1.99 -1.95 -7.82
CA ILE A 111 1.95 -2.61 -9.12
C ILE A 111 2.61 -3.99 -9.03
N LYS A 112 2.07 -4.97 -9.76
CA LYS A 112 2.50 -6.38 -9.67
C LYS A 112 3.93 -6.62 -10.17
N LYS A 113 4.47 -5.74 -11.01
CA LYS A 113 5.74 -5.93 -11.71
C LYS A 113 6.49 -4.60 -11.82
N ASP A 114 7.81 -4.70 -12.03
CA ASP A 114 8.65 -3.56 -12.39
C ASP A 114 8.06 -2.85 -13.63
N PRO A 115 7.84 -1.53 -13.56
CA PRO A 115 7.29 -0.77 -14.68
C PRO A 115 8.28 -0.66 -15.85
N CYS A 116 9.56 -0.99 -15.67
CA CYS A 116 10.65 -0.88 -16.65
C CYS A 116 10.89 0.55 -17.16
N PHE A 117 10.45 1.56 -16.40
CA PHE A 117 10.73 2.97 -16.67
C PHE A 117 10.84 3.76 -15.36
N LYS A 118 11.51 4.90 -15.43
CA LYS A 118 11.62 5.84 -14.30
C LYS A 118 10.56 6.93 -14.41
N SER A 119 9.94 7.26 -13.29
CA SER A 119 9.05 8.40 -13.17
C SER A 119 9.06 8.91 -11.73
N LYS A 120 8.80 10.21 -11.56
CA LYS A 120 8.59 10.79 -10.22
C LYS A 120 7.38 10.21 -9.49
N ASN A 121 6.44 9.61 -10.24
CA ASN A 121 5.24 8.97 -9.71
C ASN A 121 5.43 7.49 -9.42
N ILE A 122 6.67 6.96 -9.48
CA ILE A 122 6.99 5.60 -9.06
C ILE A 122 7.89 5.69 -7.83
N ILE A 123 7.44 5.07 -6.75
CA ILE A 123 8.22 4.88 -5.53
C ILE A 123 8.69 3.43 -5.52
N GLU A 124 10.00 3.24 -5.48
CA GLU A 124 10.61 1.94 -5.23
C GLU A 124 10.59 1.65 -3.73
N ILE A 125 10.00 0.52 -3.36
CA ILE A 125 9.95 0.03 -1.99
C ILE A 125 11.09 -0.98 -1.86
N PRO A 126 12.08 -0.71 -0.98
CA PRO A 126 13.27 -1.54 -0.89
C PRO A 126 12.93 -2.96 -0.43
N GLU A 127 13.70 -3.91 -0.92
CA GLU A 127 13.73 -5.26 -0.37
C GLU A 127 14.25 -5.24 1.07
N GLY A 128 13.72 -6.11 1.91
CA GLY A 128 14.22 -6.28 3.26
C GLY A 128 13.16 -6.79 4.23
N ASP A 129 13.54 -6.76 5.51
CA ASP A 129 12.66 -7.15 6.60
C ASP A 129 11.87 -5.93 7.10
N TYR A 130 10.56 -6.12 7.25
CA TYR A 130 9.64 -5.08 7.70
C TYR A 130 8.99 -5.49 9.02
N LEU A 131 8.97 -4.56 9.97
CA LEU A 131 8.08 -4.66 11.13
C LEU A 131 6.66 -4.36 10.65
N CYS A 132 5.76 -5.31 10.84
CA CYS A 132 4.38 -5.25 10.42
C CYS A 132 3.42 -5.37 11.61
N PHE A 133 2.36 -4.56 11.60
CA PHE A 133 1.28 -4.67 12.57
C PHE A 133 0.01 -4.00 12.05
N LYS A 134 -1.15 -4.43 12.57
CA LYS A 134 -2.45 -3.79 12.29
C LYS A 134 -2.68 -2.63 13.24
N ALA A 135 -3.17 -1.50 12.73
CA ALA A 135 -3.52 -0.36 13.54
C ALA A 135 -4.62 0.50 12.90
N ARG A 136 -5.39 1.19 13.74
CA ARG A 136 -6.33 2.25 13.34
C ARG A 136 -5.64 3.61 13.46
N ILE A 137 -4.67 3.86 12.60
CA ILE A 137 -3.82 5.08 12.64
C ILE A 137 -4.59 6.39 12.42
N LEU A 138 -5.83 6.31 11.93
CA LEU A 138 -6.72 7.46 11.75
C LEU A 138 -7.65 7.72 12.94
N SER A 139 -7.56 6.91 14.00
CA SER A 139 -8.41 7.04 15.19
C SER A 139 -7.70 7.78 16.32
N ASP A 140 -8.45 8.55 17.10
CA ASP A 140 -7.95 9.41 18.19
C ASP A 140 -7.23 8.65 19.34
N GLY A 141 -7.28 7.31 19.34
CA GLY A 141 -6.64 6.46 20.34
C GLY A 141 -5.35 5.76 19.87
N TRP A 142 -4.85 6.11 18.68
CA TRP A 142 -3.61 5.51 18.16
C TRP A 142 -2.41 5.83 19.07
N ASN A 143 -1.66 4.79 19.48
CA ASN A 143 -0.48 4.93 20.33
C ASN A 143 0.74 4.23 19.70
N PRO A 144 1.74 4.99 19.23
CA PRO A 144 2.94 4.43 18.59
C PRO A 144 4.03 3.99 19.60
N TYR A 145 3.74 3.91 20.90
CA TYR A 145 4.74 3.61 21.95
C TYR A 145 5.58 2.35 21.65
N PHE A 146 4.95 1.27 21.16
CA PHE A 146 5.68 0.05 20.81
C PHE A 146 6.69 0.27 19.68
N ILE A 147 6.32 1.06 18.66
CA ILE A 147 7.21 1.40 17.54
C ILE A 147 8.42 2.18 18.05
N LYS A 148 8.20 3.16 18.94
CA LYS A 148 9.28 3.91 19.59
C LYS A 148 10.25 2.98 20.30
N LEU A 149 9.74 2.03 21.07
CA LEU A 149 10.58 1.06 21.78
C LEU A 149 11.34 0.14 20.83
N PHE A 150 10.70 -0.36 19.78
CA PHE A 150 11.33 -1.28 18.83
C PHE A 150 12.45 -0.63 18.02
N PHE A 151 12.30 0.65 17.65
CA PHE A 151 13.28 1.41 16.87
C PHE A 151 14.20 2.29 17.72
N ALA A 152 14.08 2.23 19.06
CA ALA A 152 14.97 2.96 19.96
C ALA A 152 16.43 2.53 19.75
N GLY A 153 17.30 3.49 19.43
CA GLY A 153 18.73 3.26 19.20
C GLY A 153 19.05 2.62 17.84
N LYS A 154 18.06 2.43 16.94
CA LYS A 154 18.29 2.04 15.55
C LYS A 154 18.36 3.27 14.65
N GLU A 155 18.89 3.10 13.44
CA GLU A 155 18.80 4.13 12.41
C GLU A 155 17.33 4.42 12.06
N LYS A 156 17.08 5.63 11.52
CA LYS A 156 15.73 6.00 11.08
C LYS A 156 15.33 5.12 9.88
N PRO A 157 14.18 4.44 9.94
CA PRO A 157 13.66 3.67 8.80
C PRO A 157 13.56 4.53 7.54
N ALA A 158 14.04 3.99 6.42
CA ALA A 158 13.97 4.69 5.13
C ALA A 158 12.54 4.79 4.59
N ILE A 159 11.64 3.89 5.01
CA ILE A 159 10.26 3.87 4.53
C ILE A 159 9.28 3.36 5.58
N VAL A 160 8.10 3.97 5.59
CA VAL A 160 6.94 3.61 6.40
C VAL A 160 5.73 3.58 5.48
N LEU A 161 5.04 2.45 5.45
CA LEU A 161 3.84 2.24 4.66
C LEU A 161 2.64 2.02 5.57
N ALA A 162 1.48 2.52 5.16
CA ALA A 162 0.20 2.16 5.75
C ALA A 162 -0.74 1.64 4.66
N ASN A 163 -0.88 0.33 4.60
CA ASN A 163 -1.67 -0.38 3.60
C ASN A 163 -3.10 -0.56 4.10
N GLU A 164 -4.08 -0.03 3.37
CA GLU A 164 -5.47 -0.12 3.76
C GLU A 164 -5.99 -1.57 3.68
N TYR A 165 -6.73 -2.01 4.70
CA TYR A 165 -7.56 -3.21 4.60
C TYR A 165 -8.91 -2.82 3.98
N GLU A 166 -9.21 -3.35 2.79
CA GLU A 166 -10.51 -3.20 2.13
C GLU A 166 -11.60 -4.03 2.85
N ASP A 167 -12.06 -3.59 4.03
CA ASP A 167 -13.17 -4.25 4.73
C ASP A 167 -14.17 -3.25 5.36
N ASN A 168 -14.06 -1.95 5.08
CA ASN A 168 -15.02 -0.99 5.63
C ASN A 168 -15.35 0.16 4.68
N LEU A 169 -16.46 0.02 3.96
CA LEU A 169 -17.01 1.05 3.05
C LEU A 169 -17.84 2.12 3.79
N TYR A 170 -18.00 2.01 5.12
CA TYR A 170 -18.97 2.80 5.88
C TYR A 170 -18.35 3.94 6.73
N GLU A 171 -17.13 3.77 7.27
CA GLU A 171 -16.46 4.80 8.10
C GLU A 171 -14.93 4.80 7.92
N TYR A 172 -14.42 5.78 7.15
CA TYR A 172 -12.98 5.93 6.86
C TYR A 172 -12.11 6.17 8.11
N SER A 173 -12.62 6.82 9.16
CA SER A 173 -11.89 7.04 10.42
C SER A 173 -11.63 5.74 11.20
N ARG A 174 -12.32 4.66 10.83
CA ARG A 174 -12.23 3.34 11.44
C ARG A 174 -11.56 2.30 10.53
N CYS A 175 -10.96 2.71 9.41
CA CYS A 175 -10.18 1.82 8.58
C CYS A 175 -9.01 1.22 9.36
N VAL A 176 -8.79 -0.08 9.18
CA VAL A 176 -7.62 -0.78 9.70
C VAL A 176 -6.54 -0.69 8.62
N TYR A 177 -5.33 -0.35 9.04
CA TYR A 177 -4.16 -0.33 8.16
C TYR A 177 -3.17 -1.39 8.63
N GLU A 178 -2.50 -2.07 7.69
CA GLU A 178 -1.23 -2.72 7.98
C GLU A 178 -0.13 -1.68 7.89
N ILE A 179 0.53 -1.41 9.00
CA ILE A 179 1.73 -0.59 9.00
C ILE A 179 2.90 -1.49 8.68
N GLN A 180 3.73 -1.10 7.73
CA GLN A 180 4.98 -1.77 7.39
C GLN A 180 6.13 -0.77 7.53
N ILE A 181 7.08 -1.05 8.42
CA ILE A 181 8.24 -0.19 8.65
C ILE A 181 9.50 -0.98 8.33
N LEU A 182 10.31 -0.51 7.38
CA LEU A 182 11.57 -1.18 7.03
C LEU A 182 12.48 -1.21 8.25
N ILE A 183 13.02 -2.38 8.56
CA ILE A 183 14.01 -2.55 9.62
C ILE A 183 15.38 -2.20 9.03
N PRO A 184 16.07 -1.14 9.54
CA PRO A 184 17.43 -0.85 9.13
C PRO A 184 18.36 -2.02 9.47
N GLN A 185 19.27 -2.35 8.56
CA GLN A 185 20.29 -3.39 8.76
C GLN A 185 21.49 -2.88 9.56
#